data_AF-A0AAD7I7S7-F1
#
_entry.id   AF-A0AAD7I7S7-F1
#
_cell.length_a   1.000
_cell.length_b   1.000
_cell.length_c   1.000
_cell.angle_alpha   90.00
_cell.angle_beta   90.00
_cell.angle_gamma   90.00
#
_symmetry.space_group_name_H-M   'P 1'
#
loop_
_entity.id
_entity.type
_entity.pdbx_description
1 polymer ?
#
loop_
_entity_poly.entity_id
_entity_poly.type
_entity_poly.pdbx_seq_one_letter_code
_entity_poly.pdbx_strand_id
1 'polypeptide(L)'
;MKTWALHMDEYLDEVLRLEGHGSTSISSTCGGCGTADPTFRCSRQMCYGPGLFCKKCIMEKHSVLPTHWVEEWNGSFFQRRSLHSLGLVMQLGHPPGYSCTNSTPAHVHFTVIDVTGVHPVRVRFCNCDSRVEHRQQLMRVCWWPATARDPQTCATFAVVRLFQIMNCLGNLSAHDFLRSLELLTNNDGLDSFPMGDTDTDLLLESSPRFQTHRAPISNNLDDETSGTRPCTVRDRGNRTVAVRCRACPQDGRNLPQGSQNINWAAMPEDLRCVRRFRSKRAY
;
A
#
# COMPACT_ATOMS: atom_id res chain seq x y z
N MET A 1 -5.14 10.09 35.59
CA MET A 1 -5.32 8.87 34.76
C MET A 1 -5.73 7.69 35.66
N LYS A 2 -6.81 7.82 36.46
CA LYS A 2 -7.29 6.80 37.44
C LYS A 2 -8.69 6.26 37.12
N THR A 3 -9.36 6.83 36.13
CA THR A 3 -10.75 6.47 35.78
C THR A 3 -10.83 5.07 35.19
N TRP A 4 -9.83 4.63 34.43
CA TRP A 4 -9.81 3.29 33.82
C TRP A 4 -9.60 2.16 34.83
N ALA A 5 -9.00 2.47 36.00
CA ALA A 5 -8.78 1.49 37.05
C ALA A 5 -10.09 0.87 37.57
N LEU A 6 -11.20 1.62 37.52
CA LEU A 6 -12.53 1.16 37.94
C LEU A 6 -13.18 0.21 36.93
N HIS A 7 -12.68 0.18 35.69
CA HIS A 7 -13.24 -0.59 34.58
C HIS A 7 -12.24 -1.63 34.05
N MET A 8 -11.17 -1.95 34.79
CA MET A 8 -10.13 -2.86 34.29
C MET A 8 -10.67 -4.24 33.98
N ASP A 9 -11.53 -4.77 34.86
CA ASP A 9 -12.12 -6.09 34.66
C ASP A 9 -13.04 -6.10 33.42
N GLU A 10 -13.89 -5.08 33.27
CA GLU A 10 -14.73 -4.88 32.08
C GLU A 10 -13.90 -4.79 30.79
N TYR A 11 -12.79 -4.05 30.81
CA TYR A 11 -11.93 -3.89 29.64
C TYR A 11 -11.17 -5.16 29.31
N LEU A 12 -10.71 -5.88 30.35
CA LEU A 12 -10.06 -7.18 30.17
C LEU A 12 -11.04 -8.20 29.60
N ASP A 13 -12.26 -8.26 30.11
CA ASP A 13 -13.32 -9.12 29.58
C ASP A 13 -13.63 -8.79 28.12
N GLU A 14 -13.70 -7.52 27.74
CA GLU A 14 -13.88 -7.13 26.34
C GLU A 14 -12.68 -7.52 25.46
N VAL A 15 -11.43 -7.39 25.95
CA VAL A 15 -10.24 -7.86 25.22
C VAL A 15 -10.22 -9.38 25.09
N LEU A 16 -10.58 -10.13 26.13
CA LEU A 16 -10.66 -11.60 26.11
C LEU A 16 -11.84 -12.11 25.28
N ARG A 17 -12.96 -11.38 25.26
CA ARG A 17 -14.07 -11.60 24.32
C ARG A 17 -13.59 -11.46 22.90
N LEU A 18 -12.60 -10.58 22.68
CA LEU A 18 -11.85 -10.47 21.45
C LEU A 18 -10.74 -11.55 21.32
N GLU A 19 -10.75 -12.69 21.99
CA GLU A 19 -9.82 -13.79 21.65
C GLU A 19 -10.61 -14.97 21.08
N GLY A 20 -11.73 -15.32 21.72
CA GLY A 20 -12.64 -16.38 21.29
C GLY A 20 -13.66 -15.97 20.21
N HIS A 21 -14.76 -16.72 20.13
CA HIS A 21 -15.91 -16.48 19.23
C HIS A 21 -16.79 -15.28 19.64
N GLY A 22 -16.41 -14.57 20.71
CA GLY A 22 -17.29 -13.62 21.40
C GLY A 22 -18.32 -14.33 22.28
N SER A 23 -19.22 -13.57 22.90
CA SER A 23 -20.31 -14.10 23.73
C SER A 23 -21.34 -14.84 22.87
N THR A 24 -21.01 -16.07 22.47
CA THR A 24 -21.93 -17.18 22.18
C THR A 24 -23.01 -16.96 21.09
N SER A 25 -23.06 -15.81 20.42
CA SER A 25 -24.20 -15.36 19.61
C SER A 25 -23.81 -14.57 18.35
N ILE A 26 -22.51 -14.38 18.10
CA ILE A 26 -22.02 -13.85 16.82
C ILE A 26 -22.05 -15.02 15.82
N SER A 27 -23.29 -15.32 15.46
CA SER A 27 -23.76 -16.02 14.28
C SER A 27 -23.10 -17.37 14.00
N SER A 28 -23.83 -18.44 14.30
CA SER A 28 -23.67 -19.76 13.66
C SER A 28 -23.81 -19.71 12.14
N THR A 29 -23.99 -18.53 11.55
CA THR A 29 -24.10 -18.29 10.13
C THR A 29 -23.10 -17.25 9.65
N CYS A 30 -22.62 -17.40 8.42
CA CYS A 30 -21.71 -16.46 7.79
C CYS A 30 -22.33 -15.07 7.69
N GLY A 31 -21.65 -14.03 8.18
CA GLY A 31 -22.11 -12.64 8.10
C GLY A 31 -22.24 -12.07 6.69
N GLY A 32 -21.77 -12.79 5.65
CA GLY A 32 -21.92 -12.40 4.25
C GLY A 32 -23.05 -13.13 3.51
N CYS A 33 -23.21 -14.45 3.72
CA CYS A 33 -24.11 -15.28 2.93
C CYS A 33 -25.08 -16.16 3.76
N GLY A 34 -25.01 -16.12 5.09
CA GLY A 34 -25.89 -16.90 5.97
C GLY A 34 -25.59 -18.42 6.03
N THR A 35 -24.50 -18.90 5.41
CA THR A 35 -24.12 -20.33 5.49
C THR A 35 -23.75 -20.71 6.91
N ALA A 36 -24.15 -21.90 7.36
CA ALA A 36 -23.82 -22.41 8.70
C ALA A 36 -22.31 -22.55 8.94
N ASP A 37 -21.92 -22.48 10.22
CA ASP A 37 -20.59 -22.76 10.76
C ASP A 37 -19.42 -22.03 10.08
N PRO A 38 -19.47 -20.69 9.98
CA PRO A 38 -18.33 -19.92 9.49
C PRO A 38 -17.14 -20.01 10.44
N THR A 39 -15.94 -20.30 9.91
CA THR A 39 -14.71 -20.46 10.71
C THR A 39 -13.73 -19.29 10.56
N PHE A 40 -13.92 -18.40 9.59
CA PHE A 40 -12.96 -17.33 9.30
C PHE A 40 -13.42 -15.99 9.86
N ARG A 41 -12.47 -15.18 10.31
CA ARG A 41 -12.69 -13.75 10.58
C ARG A 41 -11.54 -12.92 10.04
N CYS A 42 -11.78 -11.62 9.87
CA CYS A 42 -10.68 -10.69 9.64
C CYS A 42 -9.82 -10.61 10.91
N SER A 43 -8.49 -10.48 10.77
CA SER A 43 -7.68 -10.14 11.94
C SER A 43 -8.07 -8.76 12.45
N ARG A 44 -8.22 -8.63 13.77
CA ARG A 44 -8.81 -7.43 14.40
C ARG A 44 -7.97 -6.17 14.23
N GLN A 45 -6.70 -6.33 13.92
CA GLN A 45 -5.78 -5.23 13.66
C GLN A 45 -5.98 -4.65 12.24
N MET A 46 -6.68 -5.37 11.36
CA MET A 46 -6.72 -5.10 9.91
C MET A 46 -8.09 -4.65 9.41
N CYS A 47 -9.16 -5.16 10.02
CA CYS A 47 -10.52 -4.82 9.63
C CYS A 47 -11.39 -4.53 10.84
N TYR A 48 -12.32 -3.59 10.63
CA TYR A 48 -13.37 -3.31 11.58
C TYR A 48 -14.58 -4.24 11.37
N GLY A 49 -15.22 -4.61 12.49
CA GLY A 49 -16.47 -5.36 12.50
C GLY A 49 -16.32 -6.75 13.10
N PRO A 50 -17.07 -7.07 14.18
CA PRO A 50 -17.16 -8.43 14.67
C PRO A 50 -17.95 -9.30 13.68
N GLY A 51 -17.50 -10.52 13.42
CA GLY A 51 -18.24 -11.46 12.56
C GLY A 51 -17.39 -12.60 12.05
N LEU A 52 -18.04 -13.75 11.90
CA LEU A 52 -17.49 -14.92 11.24
C LEU A 52 -18.00 -15.00 9.80
N PHE A 53 -17.14 -15.47 8.92
CA PHE A 53 -17.36 -15.62 7.49
C PHE A 53 -16.96 -17.03 7.05
N CYS A 54 -17.65 -17.53 6.03
CA CYS A 54 -17.17 -18.70 5.29
C CYS A 54 -15.95 -18.31 4.43
N LYS A 55 -15.22 -19.31 3.96
CA LYS A 55 -14.02 -19.11 3.11
C LYS A 55 -14.32 -18.25 1.87
N LYS A 56 -15.48 -18.41 1.24
CA LYS A 56 -15.86 -17.64 0.05
C LYS A 56 -16.03 -16.15 0.37
N CYS A 57 -16.87 -15.82 1.37
CA CYS A 57 -17.15 -14.43 1.73
C CYS A 57 -15.91 -13.71 2.26
N ILE A 58 -15.05 -14.38 3.03
CA ILE A 58 -13.82 -13.76 3.51
C ILE A 58 -12.87 -13.44 2.33
N MET A 59 -12.77 -14.33 1.34
CA MET A 59 -11.94 -14.08 0.15
C MET A 59 -12.51 -12.95 -0.71
N GLU A 60 -13.82 -12.91 -0.94
CA GLU A 60 -14.48 -11.83 -1.70
C GLU A 60 -14.27 -10.47 -1.04
N LYS A 61 -14.43 -10.41 0.29
CA LYS A 61 -14.23 -9.19 1.08
C LYS A 61 -12.79 -8.66 1.01
N HIS A 62 -11.80 -9.55 0.89
CA HIS A 62 -10.37 -9.19 0.79
C HIS A 62 -9.81 -9.22 -0.63
N SER A 63 -10.67 -9.32 -1.65
CA SER A 63 -10.24 -9.38 -3.06
C SER A 63 -9.35 -8.20 -3.49
N VAL A 64 -9.54 -7.04 -2.86
CA VAL A 64 -8.75 -5.80 -3.09
C VAL A 64 -7.88 -5.41 -1.89
N LEU A 65 -7.79 -6.28 -0.88
CA LEU A 65 -7.02 -6.07 0.36
C LEU A 65 -6.07 -7.26 0.60
N PRO A 66 -5.14 -7.52 -0.33
CA PRO A 66 -4.31 -8.75 -0.33
C PRO A 66 -3.28 -8.79 0.80
N THR A 67 -2.99 -7.65 1.45
CA THR A 67 -2.06 -7.51 2.59
C THR A 67 -2.79 -7.49 3.92
N HIS A 68 -3.98 -8.08 4.00
CA HIS A 68 -4.68 -8.28 5.26
C HIS A 68 -4.47 -9.71 5.78
N TRP A 69 -4.33 -9.82 7.09
CA TRP A 69 -4.38 -11.09 7.79
C TRP A 69 -5.82 -11.49 8.11
N VAL A 70 -6.09 -12.78 7.97
CA VAL A 70 -7.34 -13.40 8.44
C VAL A 70 -7.01 -14.43 9.49
N GLU A 71 -8.02 -14.84 10.25
CA GLU A 71 -7.90 -15.82 11.30
C GLU A 71 -8.93 -16.93 11.10
N GLU A 72 -8.52 -18.17 11.30
CA GLU A 72 -9.35 -19.35 11.18
C GLU A 72 -9.48 -20.03 12.54
N TRP A 73 -10.72 -20.36 12.92
CA TRP A 73 -10.96 -21.17 14.11
C TRP A 73 -10.55 -22.63 13.84
N ASN A 74 -9.55 -23.11 14.57
CA ASN A 74 -9.06 -24.49 14.46
C ASN A 74 -9.74 -25.48 15.44
N GLY A 75 -10.71 -25.01 16.22
CA GLY A 75 -11.38 -25.78 17.27
C GLY A 75 -11.01 -25.33 18.68
N SER A 76 -9.83 -24.75 18.89
CA SER A 76 -9.35 -24.27 20.20
C SER A 76 -9.05 -22.77 20.21
N PHE A 77 -8.41 -22.25 19.17
CA PHE A 77 -8.08 -20.83 19.05
C PHE A 77 -8.17 -20.35 17.60
N PHE A 78 -8.11 -19.04 17.43
CA PHE A 78 -8.02 -18.42 16.12
C PHE A 78 -6.58 -18.40 15.65
N GLN A 79 -6.27 -19.22 14.65
CA GLN A 79 -4.96 -19.27 14.04
C GLN A 79 -4.89 -18.25 12.90
N ARG A 80 -3.83 -17.44 12.88
CA ARG A 80 -3.57 -16.51 11.79
C ARG A 80 -3.32 -17.27 10.48
N ARG A 81 -3.91 -16.79 9.39
CA ARG A 81 -3.79 -17.34 8.03
C ARG A 81 -3.56 -16.22 7.04
N SER A 82 -2.66 -16.44 6.09
CA SER A 82 -2.51 -15.52 4.95
C SER A 82 -3.60 -15.78 3.90
N LEU A 83 -4.01 -14.73 3.20
CA LEU A 83 -4.90 -14.85 2.04
C LEU A 83 -4.28 -15.71 0.92
N HIS A 84 -2.94 -15.70 0.80
CA HIS A 84 -2.21 -16.63 -0.06
C HIS A 84 -2.49 -18.10 0.27
N SER A 85 -2.51 -18.46 1.56
CA SER A 85 -2.81 -19.84 1.99
C SER A 85 -4.25 -20.24 1.70
N LEU A 86 -5.17 -19.28 1.66
CA LEU A 86 -6.57 -19.51 1.28
C LEU A 86 -6.77 -19.63 -0.23
N GLY A 87 -5.78 -19.21 -1.02
CA GLY A 87 -5.79 -19.26 -2.48
C GLY A 87 -6.17 -17.95 -3.16
N LEU A 88 -6.11 -16.81 -2.46
CA LEU A 88 -6.31 -15.51 -3.08
C LEU A 88 -5.20 -15.24 -4.10
N VAL A 89 -5.61 -14.83 -5.30
CA VAL A 89 -4.71 -14.43 -6.38
C VAL A 89 -5.02 -13.01 -6.78
N MET A 90 -4.02 -12.13 -6.71
CA MET A 90 -4.12 -10.76 -7.15
C MET A 90 -3.74 -10.65 -8.62
N GLN A 91 -4.72 -10.32 -9.46
CA GLN A 91 -4.48 -9.99 -10.86
C GLN A 91 -4.11 -8.51 -10.98
N LEU A 92 -2.99 -8.22 -11.62
CA LEU A 92 -2.55 -6.86 -11.93
C LEU A 92 -2.91 -6.46 -13.37
N GLY A 93 -2.90 -5.15 -13.63
CA GLY A 93 -3.08 -4.57 -14.97
C GLY A 93 -4.51 -4.43 -15.44
N HIS A 94 -5.50 -4.90 -14.68
CA HIS A 94 -6.93 -4.70 -14.95
C HIS A 94 -7.66 -4.19 -13.70
N PRO A 95 -8.81 -3.51 -13.86
CA PRO A 95 -9.66 -3.15 -12.73
C PRO A 95 -10.14 -4.38 -11.95
N PRO A 96 -10.48 -4.23 -10.65
CA PRO A 96 -11.05 -5.30 -9.85
C PRO A 96 -12.27 -5.95 -10.54
N GLY A 97 -12.38 -7.27 -10.47
CA GLY A 97 -13.48 -8.05 -11.04
C GLY A 97 -13.26 -8.56 -12.48
N TYR A 98 -12.22 -8.08 -13.19
CA TYR A 98 -11.88 -8.58 -14.52
C TYR A 98 -10.81 -9.67 -14.45
N SER A 99 -11.04 -10.78 -15.15
CA SER A 99 -10.05 -11.84 -15.33
C SER A 99 -9.24 -11.62 -16.61
N CYS A 100 -7.92 -11.77 -16.51
CA CYS A 100 -7.02 -11.63 -17.65
C CYS A 100 -6.64 -13.00 -18.20
N THR A 101 -7.06 -13.30 -19.43
CA THR A 101 -6.70 -14.55 -20.13
C THR A 101 -5.21 -14.59 -20.48
N ASN A 102 -4.60 -13.44 -20.79
CA ASN A 102 -3.18 -13.31 -21.12
C ASN A 102 -2.37 -12.83 -19.91
N SER A 103 -2.27 -13.68 -18.89
CA SER A 103 -1.54 -13.35 -17.66
C SER A 103 -0.39 -14.33 -17.37
N THR A 104 0.70 -13.81 -16.82
CA THR A 104 1.84 -14.59 -16.35
C THR A 104 1.90 -14.58 -14.83
N PRO A 105 2.06 -15.73 -14.16
CA PRO A 105 2.26 -15.76 -12.72
C PRO A 105 3.59 -15.07 -12.34
N ALA A 106 3.61 -14.37 -11.20
CA ALA A 106 4.83 -13.90 -10.58
C ALA A 106 5.62 -15.07 -9.96
N HIS A 107 6.73 -14.75 -9.30
CA HIS A 107 7.51 -15.71 -8.52
C HIS A 107 6.63 -16.45 -7.48
N VAL A 108 6.93 -17.73 -7.22
CA VAL A 108 6.11 -18.58 -6.32
C VAL A 108 6.12 -18.05 -4.88
N HIS A 109 7.27 -17.55 -4.45
CA HIS A 109 7.47 -16.92 -3.13
C HIS A 109 7.47 -15.41 -3.28
N PHE A 110 6.36 -14.85 -3.74
CA PHE A 110 6.21 -13.39 -3.85
C PHE A 110 5.71 -12.81 -2.54
N THR A 111 6.43 -11.80 -2.03
CA THR A 111 6.21 -11.23 -0.70
C THR A 111 5.96 -9.73 -0.80
N VAL A 112 4.99 -9.25 -0.01
CA VAL A 112 4.66 -7.82 0.10
C VAL A 112 4.84 -7.38 1.55
N ILE A 113 5.76 -6.45 1.76
CA ILE A 113 5.97 -5.78 3.04
C ILE A 113 4.95 -4.63 3.12
N ASP A 114 4.14 -4.63 4.18
CA ASP A 114 3.14 -3.62 4.46
C ASP A 114 3.26 -3.11 5.90
N VAL A 115 2.55 -2.03 6.25
CA VAL A 115 2.52 -1.48 7.63
C VAL A 115 2.00 -2.49 8.66
N THR A 116 1.34 -3.53 8.17
CA THR A 116 0.68 -4.60 8.91
C THR A 116 1.55 -5.85 9.07
N GLY A 117 2.74 -5.88 8.46
CA GLY A 117 3.65 -7.01 8.47
C GLY A 117 4.10 -7.45 7.06
N VAL A 118 4.56 -8.69 6.97
CA VAL A 118 5.16 -9.32 5.78
C VAL A 118 4.20 -10.36 5.23
N HIS A 119 3.67 -10.12 4.04
CA HIS A 119 2.57 -10.91 3.48
C HIS A 119 3.02 -11.75 2.29
N PRO A 120 2.91 -13.08 2.34
CA PRO A 120 2.99 -13.87 1.12
C PRO A 120 1.74 -13.60 0.27
N VAL A 121 1.92 -13.32 -1.02
CA VAL A 121 0.82 -12.97 -1.95
C VAL A 121 1.04 -13.68 -3.28
N ARG A 122 -0.03 -14.25 -3.88
CA ARG A 122 0.04 -14.75 -5.27
C ARG A 122 -0.32 -13.63 -6.22
N VAL A 123 0.60 -13.29 -7.11
CA VAL A 123 0.42 -12.22 -8.10
C VAL A 123 0.40 -12.79 -9.51
N ARG A 124 -0.44 -12.22 -10.37
CA ARG A 124 -0.43 -12.45 -11.81
C ARG A 124 -0.29 -11.13 -12.54
N PHE A 125 0.74 -11.04 -13.39
CA PHE A 125 0.97 -9.90 -14.28
C PHE A 125 0.11 -10.04 -15.53
N CYS A 126 -0.42 -8.92 -16.01
CA CYS A 126 -1.14 -8.86 -17.27
C CYS A 126 -0.16 -8.61 -18.43
N ASN A 127 -0.36 -9.29 -19.56
CA ASN A 127 0.42 -9.08 -20.78
C ASN A 127 -0.43 -8.54 -21.95
N CYS A 128 -1.62 -8.01 -21.69
CA CYS A 128 -2.48 -7.42 -22.72
C CYS A 128 -1.84 -6.18 -23.39
N ASP A 129 -1.08 -5.39 -22.63
CA ASP A 129 -0.29 -4.27 -23.16
C ASP A 129 1.21 -4.55 -22.98
N SER A 130 1.88 -4.90 -24.07
CA SER A 130 3.32 -5.21 -24.07
C SER A 130 4.21 -4.01 -23.76
N ARG A 131 3.67 -2.78 -23.72
CA ARG A 131 4.40 -1.58 -23.34
C ARG A 131 4.52 -1.42 -21.82
N VAL A 132 3.69 -2.13 -21.05
CA VAL A 132 3.63 -2.00 -19.59
C VAL A 132 4.38 -3.14 -18.94
N GLU A 133 5.55 -2.83 -18.40
CA GLU A 133 6.39 -3.80 -17.71
C GLU A 133 5.88 -4.13 -16.29
N HIS A 134 6.29 -5.28 -15.74
CA HIS A 134 5.84 -5.76 -14.42
C HIS A 134 6.01 -4.73 -13.30
N ARG A 135 7.15 -4.02 -13.26
CA ARG A 135 7.39 -2.95 -12.27
C ARG A 135 6.35 -1.84 -12.33
N GLN A 136 5.87 -1.49 -13.53
CA GLN A 136 4.87 -0.44 -13.70
C GLN A 136 3.51 -0.90 -13.19
N GLN A 137 3.17 -2.18 -13.41
CA GLN A 137 1.94 -2.75 -12.87
C GLN A 137 1.93 -2.74 -11.33
N LEU A 138 3.06 -3.08 -10.70
CA LEU A 138 3.24 -3.00 -9.24
C LEU A 138 3.12 -1.55 -8.73
N MET A 139 3.81 -0.62 -9.39
CA MET A 139 3.76 0.80 -9.01
C MET A 139 2.36 1.40 -9.17
N ARG A 140 1.56 0.92 -10.14
CA ARG A 140 0.15 1.33 -10.32
C ARG A 140 -0.76 0.85 -9.19
N VAL A 141 -0.41 -0.25 -8.50
CA VAL A 141 -1.09 -0.71 -7.29
C VAL A 141 -0.40 -0.23 -6.00
N CYS A 142 0.43 0.82 -6.11
CA CYS A 142 1.15 1.44 -5.00
C CYS A 142 2.15 0.48 -4.30
N TRP A 143 2.72 -0.46 -5.04
CA TRP A 143 3.76 -1.36 -4.57
C TRP A 143 5.11 -1.02 -5.20
N TRP A 144 6.08 -0.76 -4.35
CA TRP A 144 7.46 -0.49 -4.74
C TRP A 144 8.24 -1.81 -4.84
N PRO A 145 8.69 -2.23 -6.03
CA PRO A 145 9.45 -3.46 -6.18
C PRO A 145 10.88 -3.33 -5.66
N ALA A 146 11.42 -4.39 -5.04
CA ALA A 146 12.81 -4.45 -4.60
C ALA A 146 13.79 -4.37 -5.79
N THR A 147 13.46 -5.07 -6.87
CA THR A 147 14.27 -5.14 -8.09
C THR A 147 13.47 -4.65 -9.29
N ALA A 148 14.14 -3.99 -10.25
CA ALA A 148 13.48 -3.52 -11.46
C ALA A 148 13.11 -4.66 -12.43
N ARG A 149 13.87 -5.77 -12.38
CA ARG A 149 13.70 -6.97 -13.19
C ARG A 149 13.35 -8.13 -12.27
N ASP A 150 12.25 -8.81 -12.59
CA ASP A 150 11.71 -9.96 -11.84
C ASP A 150 11.60 -9.72 -10.32
N PRO A 151 10.69 -8.83 -9.88
CA PRO A 151 10.51 -8.53 -8.47
C PRO A 151 9.92 -9.74 -7.73
N GLN A 152 10.58 -10.13 -6.64
CA GLN A 152 10.09 -11.16 -5.71
C GLN A 152 9.53 -10.53 -4.43
N THR A 153 10.17 -9.47 -3.94
CA THR A 153 9.69 -8.67 -2.81
C THR A 153 9.22 -7.29 -3.29
N CYS A 154 8.11 -6.82 -2.71
CA CYS A 154 7.65 -5.45 -2.85
C CYS A 154 7.35 -4.84 -1.48
N ALA A 155 7.46 -3.52 -1.37
CA ALA A 155 6.99 -2.76 -0.22
C ALA A 155 5.81 -1.87 -0.64
N THR A 156 4.75 -1.81 0.16
CA THR A 156 3.68 -0.85 -0.09
C THR A 156 4.18 0.59 0.08
N PHE A 157 3.60 1.53 -0.65
CA PHE A 157 3.93 2.95 -0.46
C PHE A 157 3.63 3.43 0.98
N ALA A 158 2.66 2.79 1.64
CA ALA A 158 2.33 3.07 3.04
C ALA A 158 3.51 2.72 3.96
N VAL A 159 4.10 1.52 3.82
CA VAL A 159 5.23 1.11 4.67
C VAL A 159 6.49 1.90 4.38
N VAL A 160 6.76 2.24 3.11
CA VAL A 160 7.88 3.12 2.73
C VAL A 160 7.74 4.49 3.38
N ARG A 161 6.53 5.06 3.38
CA ARG A 161 6.25 6.35 4.04
C ARG A 161 6.39 6.25 5.56
N LEU A 162 5.92 5.17 6.17
CA LEU A 162 6.05 4.94 7.61
C LEU A 162 7.53 4.82 7.99
N PHE A 163 8.31 4.02 7.27
CA PHE A 163 9.74 3.86 7.48
C PHE A 163 10.46 5.20 7.43
N GLN A 164 10.18 6.06 6.44
CA GLN A 164 10.78 7.40 6.36
C GLN A 164 10.56 8.23 7.62
N ILE A 165 9.33 8.26 8.12
CA ILE A 165 8.99 9.03 9.32
C ILE A 165 9.72 8.45 10.53
N MET A 166 9.74 7.12 10.69
CA MET A 166 10.39 6.44 11.79
C MET A 166 11.91 6.56 11.76
N ASN A 167 12.51 6.51 10.57
CA ASN A 167 13.93 6.69 10.35
C ASN A 167 14.34 8.15 10.64
N CYS A 168 13.58 9.14 10.18
CA CYS A 168 13.90 10.56 10.43
C CYS A 168 13.67 11.00 11.87
N LEU A 169 12.57 10.58 12.51
CA LEU A 169 12.23 11.03 13.87
C LEU A 169 12.88 10.17 14.96
N GLY A 170 12.88 8.86 14.76
CA GLY A 170 13.32 7.89 15.76
C GLY A 170 14.74 7.38 15.55
N ASN A 171 15.42 7.78 14.46
CA ASN A 171 16.72 7.24 14.05
C ASN A 171 16.73 5.70 13.97
N LEU A 172 15.58 5.11 13.64
CA LEU A 172 15.40 3.67 13.56
C LEU A 172 16.11 3.15 12.31
N SER A 173 16.97 2.13 12.46
CA SER A 173 17.61 1.50 11.32
C SER A 173 16.58 0.76 10.44
N ALA A 174 16.89 0.59 9.15
CA ALA A 174 16.04 -0.20 8.25
C ALA A 174 15.91 -1.64 8.73
N HIS A 175 17.00 -2.23 9.25
CA HIS A 175 17.00 -3.56 9.82
C HIS A 175 16.03 -3.68 11.01
N ASP A 176 16.11 -2.78 11.99
CA ASP A 176 15.23 -2.82 13.16
C ASP A 176 13.77 -2.56 12.80
N PHE A 177 13.54 -1.71 11.81
CA PHE A 177 12.20 -1.48 11.26
C PHE A 177 11.63 -2.76 10.65
N LEU A 178 12.39 -3.45 9.81
CA LEU A 178 11.97 -4.72 9.20
C LEU A 178 11.76 -5.80 10.26
N ARG A 179 12.66 -5.88 11.24
CA ARG A 179 12.50 -6.78 12.38
C ARG A 179 11.22 -6.52 13.16
N SER A 180 10.81 -5.25 13.31
CA SER A 180 9.53 -4.91 13.94
C SER A 180 8.34 -5.42 13.13
N LEU A 181 8.40 -5.37 11.79
CA LEU A 181 7.36 -5.90 10.92
C LEU A 181 7.33 -7.44 10.93
N GLU A 182 8.48 -8.09 11.01
CA GLU A 182 8.57 -9.54 11.22
C GLU A 182 7.90 -9.95 12.52
N LEU A 183 8.20 -9.27 13.64
CA LEU A 183 7.58 -9.56 14.94
C LEU A 183 6.08 -9.27 14.95
N LEU A 184 5.62 -8.24 14.23
CA LEU A 184 4.19 -7.99 14.03
C LEU A 184 3.51 -9.15 13.26
N THR A 185 4.23 -9.67 12.26
CA THR A 185 3.76 -10.79 11.42
C THR A 185 3.72 -12.10 12.19
N ASN A 186 4.79 -12.38 12.93
CA ASN A 186 4.91 -13.54 13.76
C ASN A 186 5.80 -13.29 14.98
N ASN A 187 5.17 -13.15 16.15
CA ASN A 187 5.87 -12.88 17.41
C ASN A 187 6.22 -14.17 18.18
N ASP A 188 5.72 -15.33 17.75
CA ASP A 188 5.96 -16.60 18.46
C ASP A 188 7.34 -17.21 18.14
N GLY A 189 8.01 -16.71 17.09
CA GLY A 189 9.32 -17.17 16.64
C GLY A 189 9.33 -18.58 16.02
N LEU A 190 8.14 -19.16 15.78
CA LEU A 190 8.00 -20.52 15.22
C LEU A 190 8.20 -20.53 13.70
N ASP A 191 7.76 -19.48 13.01
CA ASP A 191 7.96 -19.31 11.57
C ASP A 191 9.11 -18.33 11.30
N SER A 192 10.14 -18.79 10.60
CA SER A 192 11.22 -17.94 10.09
C SER A 192 10.83 -17.32 8.75
N PHE A 193 10.74 -15.99 8.68
CA PHE A 193 10.72 -15.27 7.41
C PHE A 193 12.15 -14.89 7.05
N PRO A 194 12.74 -15.42 5.96
CA PRO A 194 14.08 -15.02 5.54
C PRO A 194 13.98 -13.67 4.83
N MET A 195 13.86 -12.60 5.61
CA MET A 195 14.07 -11.25 5.10
C MET A 195 15.58 -11.07 4.89
N GLY A 196 15.96 -10.68 3.68
CA GLY A 196 17.37 -10.59 3.27
C GLY A 196 17.86 -9.14 3.18
N ASP A 197 19.14 -8.99 2.84
CA ASP A 197 19.75 -7.67 2.59
C ASP A 197 18.99 -6.87 1.51
N THR A 198 18.42 -7.56 0.52
CA THR A 198 17.60 -6.95 -0.54
C THR A 198 16.37 -6.21 -0.03
N ASP A 199 15.80 -6.64 1.10
CA ASP A 199 14.61 -6.02 1.69
C ASP A 199 14.97 -4.75 2.46
N THR A 200 16.15 -4.74 3.08
CA THR A 200 16.75 -3.56 3.70
C THR A 200 17.07 -2.51 2.63
N ASP A 201 17.72 -2.92 1.54
CA ASP A 201 18.04 -2.06 0.41
C ASP A 201 16.78 -1.51 -0.25
N LEU A 202 15.71 -2.31 -0.37
CA LEU A 202 14.41 -1.86 -0.87
C LEU A 202 13.88 -0.65 -0.08
N LEU A 203 13.92 -0.68 1.25
CA LEU A 203 13.46 0.44 2.07
C LEU A 203 14.39 1.66 1.99
N LEU A 204 15.70 1.43 1.98
CA LEU A 204 16.69 2.50 1.88
C LEU A 204 16.69 3.19 0.52
N GLU A 205 16.54 2.45 -0.59
CA GLU A 205 16.48 3.02 -1.94
C GLU A 205 15.13 3.66 -2.26
N SER A 206 14.03 3.10 -1.76
CA SER A 206 12.69 3.66 -1.98
C SER A 206 12.51 4.98 -1.23
N SER A 207 13.17 5.17 -0.09
CA SER A 207 13.01 6.34 0.77
C SER A 207 13.35 7.69 0.09
N PRO A 208 14.58 7.90 -0.46
CA PRO A 208 14.93 9.12 -1.17
C PRO A 208 14.16 9.33 -2.48
N ARG A 209 13.86 8.22 -3.20
CA ARG A 209 13.11 8.27 -4.48
C ARG A 209 11.66 8.67 -4.26
N PHE A 210 11.00 8.18 -3.22
CA PHE A 210 9.62 8.54 -2.89
C PHE A 210 9.47 10.01 -2.48
N GLN A 211 10.42 10.57 -1.73
CA GLN A 211 10.43 11.99 -1.36
C GLN A 211 10.68 12.92 -2.56
N THR A 212 11.61 12.57 -3.44
CA THR A 212 11.88 13.34 -4.66
C THR A 212 10.71 13.30 -5.65
N HIS A 213 9.90 12.24 -5.65
CA HIS A 213 8.68 12.16 -6.46
C HIS A 213 7.46 12.88 -5.86
N ARG A 214 7.33 13.01 -4.52
CA ARG A 214 6.20 13.74 -3.88
C ARG A 214 6.40 15.24 -3.77
N ALA A 215 7.63 15.73 -3.64
CA ALA A 215 7.92 17.15 -3.48
C ALA A 215 7.28 18.08 -4.55
N PRO A 216 7.03 17.64 -5.81
CA PRO A 216 6.28 18.45 -6.78
C PRO A 216 4.79 18.09 -6.93
N ILE A 217 4.30 16.94 -6.42
CA ILE A 217 2.91 16.48 -6.67
C ILE A 217 1.91 17.09 -5.68
N SER A 218 2.29 17.32 -4.43
CA SER A 218 1.35 17.88 -3.43
C SER A 218 0.93 19.33 -3.70
N ASN A 219 1.56 20.01 -4.66
CA ASN A 219 1.19 21.37 -5.05
C ASN A 219 0.35 21.44 -6.34
N ASN A 220 0.08 20.32 -7.03
CA ASN A 220 -0.50 20.31 -8.39
C ASN A 220 -1.35 19.07 -8.73
N LEU A 221 -2.34 18.71 -7.90
CA LEU A 221 -3.38 17.77 -8.31
C LEU A 221 -4.63 18.55 -8.65
N ASP A 222 -4.89 18.73 -9.94
CA ASP A 222 -6.18 18.82 -10.65
C ASP A 222 -5.82 19.09 -12.12
N ASP A 223 -5.86 18.05 -12.94
CA ASP A 223 -6.43 18.00 -14.31
C ASP A 223 -5.83 16.82 -15.12
N GLU A 224 -6.71 16.00 -15.70
CA GLU A 224 -6.46 14.69 -16.31
C GLU A 224 -6.20 14.72 -17.83
N THR A 225 -5.90 15.88 -18.44
CA THR A 225 -6.09 16.02 -19.91
C THR A 225 -4.86 16.32 -20.77
N SER A 226 -3.63 16.36 -20.24
CA SER A 226 -2.45 16.60 -21.09
C SER A 226 -1.50 15.42 -21.19
N GLY A 227 -1.51 14.76 -22.36
CA GLY A 227 -0.61 13.69 -22.79
C GLY A 227 0.84 14.12 -22.97
N THR A 228 1.42 14.81 -21.99
CA THR A 228 2.77 15.37 -22.05
C THR A 228 3.79 14.33 -21.58
N ARG A 229 4.79 14.08 -22.44
CA ARG A 229 5.90 13.14 -22.22
C ARG A 229 6.53 13.29 -20.82
N PRO A 230 6.84 12.19 -20.11
CA PRO A 230 7.43 12.28 -18.79
C PRO A 230 8.86 12.83 -18.84
N CYS A 231 9.11 13.96 -18.17
CA CYS A 231 10.46 14.45 -17.88
C CYS A 231 11.24 13.35 -17.15
N THR A 232 12.41 12.99 -17.68
CA THR A 232 13.24 11.90 -17.16
C THR A 232 14.28 12.45 -16.19
N VAL A 233 14.84 11.57 -15.34
CA VAL A 233 15.96 11.91 -14.44
C VAL A 233 17.14 12.55 -15.18
N ARG A 234 17.25 12.36 -16.51
CA ARG A 234 18.28 12.96 -17.37
C ARG A 234 18.16 14.47 -17.56
N ASP A 235 17.05 15.08 -17.16
CA ASP A 235 16.87 16.55 -17.23
C ASP A 235 17.54 17.29 -16.05
N ARG A 236 18.25 16.59 -15.18
CA ARG A 236 19.00 17.19 -14.08
C ARG A 236 20.22 17.94 -14.62
N GLY A 237 20.19 19.27 -14.55
CA GLY A 237 21.43 20.04 -14.43
C GLY A 237 22.16 19.60 -13.15
N ASN A 238 23.49 19.57 -13.21
CA ASN A 238 24.39 18.78 -12.35
C ASN A 238 24.32 19.00 -10.82
N ARG A 239 23.37 19.77 -10.25
CA ARG A 239 23.39 20.16 -8.83
C ARG A 239 22.03 20.31 -8.14
N THR A 240 20.92 19.83 -8.70
CA THR A 240 19.60 19.97 -8.03
C THR A 240 18.89 18.64 -7.82
N VAL A 241 18.54 18.34 -6.56
CA VAL A 241 17.73 17.18 -6.12
C VAL A 241 16.23 17.42 -6.33
N ALA A 242 15.82 18.67 -6.59
CA ALA A 242 14.45 19.04 -6.88
C ALA A 242 14.02 18.60 -8.29
N VAL A 243 12.93 17.83 -8.39
CA VAL A 243 12.26 17.53 -9.65
C VAL A 243 11.50 18.78 -10.09
N ARG A 244 11.75 19.27 -11.31
CA ARG A 244 10.99 20.40 -11.86
C ARG A 244 9.51 20.00 -11.96
N CYS A 245 8.64 20.78 -11.32
CA CYS A 245 7.21 20.54 -11.34
C CYS A 245 6.67 20.61 -12.78
N ARG A 246 5.97 19.55 -13.24
CA ARG A 246 5.44 19.44 -14.61
C ARG A 246 4.27 20.40 -14.91
N ALA A 247 3.55 20.82 -13.88
CA ALA A 247 2.47 21.79 -14.00
C ALA A 247 2.98 23.25 -13.99
N CYS A 248 4.20 23.49 -13.46
CA CYS A 248 4.77 24.83 -13.49
C CYS A 248 5.15 25.21 -14.93
N PRO A 249 4.92 26.45 -15.38
CA PRO A 249 5.22 26.86 -16.74
C PRO A 249 6.72 26.77 -17.05
N GLN A 250 7.07 26.07 -18.12
CA GLN A 250 8.41 25.76 -18.58
C GLN A 250 8.46 25.95 -20.09
N ASP A 251 9.24 26.96 -20.50
CA ASP A 251 9.47 27.32 -21.89
C ASP A 251 9.96 26.12 -22.72
N GLY A 252 9.28 25.85 -23.84
CA GLY A 252 9.56 24.71 -24.72
C GLY A 252 9.23 23.32 -24.16
N ARG A 253 8.54 23.21 -23.01
CA ARG A 253 8.08 21.92 -22.45
C ARG A 253 6.57 21.81 -22.32
N ASN A 254 5.96 22.68 -21.51
CA ASN A 254 4.51 22.84 -21.39
C ASN A 254 4.04 24.24 -21.81
N LEU A 255 4.98 25.11 -22.21
CA LEU A 255 4.73 26.34 -22.96
C LEU A 255 5.37 26.24 -24.36
N PRO A 256 4.83 26.95 -25.38
CA PRO A 256 5.52 27.16 -26.65
C PRO A 256 6.92 27.76 -26.45
N GLN A 257 7.81 27.61 -27.42
CA GLN A 257 9.18 28.11 -27.31
C GLN A 257 9.22 29.65 -27.44
N GLY A 258 9.91 30.35 -26.53
CA GLY A 258 9.97 31.82 -26.49
C GLY A 258 8.98 32.48 -25.52
N SER A 259 8.38 31.70 -24.63
CA SER A 259 7.26 32.11 -23.75
C SER A 259 7.68 32.88 -22.48
N GLN A 260 8.91 33.37 -22.41
CA GLN A 260 9.46 34.02 -21.21
C GLN A 260 8.78 35.37 -20.88
N ASN A 261 8.02 35.92 -21.83
CA ASN A 261 7.28 37.19 -21.71
C ASN A 261 5.77 37.03 -22.01
N ILE A 262 5.15 35.91 -21.62
CA ILE A 262 3.68 35.78 -21.74
C ILE A 262 3.01 36.75 -20.75
N ASN A 263 2.20 37.66 -21.27
CA ASN A 263 1.28 38.46 -20.46
C ASN A 263 0.11 37.59 -19.99
N TRP A 264 0.24 37.03 -18.79
CA TRP A 264 -0.77 36.16 -18.17
C TRP A 264 -2.16 36.80 -18.07
N ALA A 265 -2.25 38.13 -18.04
CA ALA A 265 -3.53 38.86 -18.01
C ALA A 265 -4.23 38.94 -19.38
N ALA A 266 -3.53 38.61 -20.47
CA ALA A 266 -4.06 38.60 -21.85
C ALA A 266 -4.33 37.17 -22.37
N MET A 267 -4.04 36.14 -21.58
CA MET A 267 -4.22 34.75 -21.99
C MET A 267 -5.71 34.37 -22.01
N PRO A 268 -6.21 33.60 -23.00
CA PRO A 268 -7.58 33.08 -23.00
C PRO A 268 -7.93 32.31 -21.72
N GLU A 269 -9.17 32.44 -21.20
CA GLU A 269 -9.55 31.85 -19.91
C GLU A 269 -9.42 30.33 -19.85
N ASP A 270 -9.63 29.66 -20.98
CA ASP A 270 -9.47 28.21 -21.18
C ASP A 270 -8.01 27.74 -21.06
N LEU A 271 -7.04 28.65 -21.18
CA LEU A 271 -5.61 28.37 -21.00
C LEU A 271 -5.05 28.90 -19.68
N ARG A 272 -5.82 29.69 -18.91
CA ARG A 272 -5.43 30.13 -17.57
C ARG A 272 -5.66 28.98 -16.59
N CYS A 273 -4.59 28.33 -16.13
CA CYS A 273 -4.66 27.49 -14.93
C CYS A 273 -5.07 28.36 -13.73
N VAL A 274 -6.36 28.39 -13.39
CA VAL A 274 -6.85 29.09 -12.19
C VAL A 274 -6.48 28.27 -10.96
N ARG A 275 -5.34 28.60 -10.33
CA ARG A 275 -5.08 28.26 -8.93
C ARG A 275 -4.87 29.54 -8.14
N ARG A 276 -5.92 29.99 -7.44
CA ARG A 276 -5.77 31.01 -6.38
C ARG A 276 -5.02 30.36 -5.21
N PHE A 277 -3.73 30.66 -5.08
CA PHE A 277 -2.98 30.38 -3.86
C PHE A 277 -3.42 31.34 -2.75
N ARG A 278 -3.99 30.83 -1.65
CA ARG A 278 -3.97 31.57 -0.38
C ARG A 278 -2.57 31.43 0.19
N SER A 279 -1.77 32.50 0.16
CA SER A 279 -0.55 32.54 0.94
C SER A 279 -0.94 32.45 2.43
N LYS A 280 -0.48 31.41 3.11
CA LYS A 280 -0.38 31.49 4.57
C LYS A 280 0.76 32.47 4.84
N ARG A 281 0.43 33.65 5.38
CA ARG A 281 1.41 34.54 6.01
C ARG A 281 2.14 33.72 7.08
N ALA A 282 3.46 33.68 7.00
CA ALA A 282 4.30 33.28 8.11
C ALA A 282 4.10 34.29 9.24
N TYR A 283 3.88 33.78 10.46
CA TYR A 283 4.17 34.48 11.70
C TYR A 283 5.49 33.94 12.23
#